data_AF-W1XU68-F1
#
_entry.id   AF-W1XU68-F1
#
_cell.length_a   1.000
_cell.length_b   1.000
_cell.length_c   1.000
_cell.angle_alpha   90.00
_cell.angle_beta   90.00
_cell.angle_gamma   90.00
#
_symmetry.space_group_name_H-M   'P 1'
#
loop_
_entity.id
_entity.type
_entity.pdbx_description
1 polymer ?
#
loop_
_entity_poly.entity_id
_entity_poly.type
_entity_poly.pdbx_seq_one_letter_code
_entity_poly.pdbx_strand_id
1 'polypeptide(L)' 'SNVNRTAANVRAAFGKNGGNMGASGSVSYLFDNKGVIVFAGEDADAVFEQLLEADVDVDDVEAEEGTITVYTAPTD' A
#
# COMPACT_ATOMS: atom_id res chain seq x y z
N SER A 1 -7.35 -14.31 -18.90
CA SER A 1 -8.07 -13.57 -17.84
C SER A 1 -9.55 -13.52 -18.19
N ASN A 2 -10.47 -13.62 -17.21
CA ASN A 2 -11.92 -13.46 -17.43
C ASN A 2 -12.49 -12.48 -16.39
N VAL A 3 -12.60 -11.21 -16.79
CA VAL A 3 -13.03 -10.10 -15.92
C VAL A 3 -14.47 -10.22 -15.44
N ASN A 4 -15.37 -10.80 -16.24
CA ASN A 4 -16.78 -10.96 -15.89
C ASN A 4 -16.95 -11.93 -14.71
N ARG A 5 -16.20 -13.04 -14.73
CA ARG A 5 -16.19 -14.01 -13.62
C ARG A 5 -15.59 -13.40 -12.35
N THR A 6 -14.49 -12.65 -12.47
CA THR A 6 -13.86 -11.98 -11.32
C THR A 6 -14.82 -10.98 -10.66
N ALA A 7 -15.46 -10.11 -11.46
CA ALA A 7 -16.41 -9.13 -10.94
C ALA A 7 -17.61 -9.79 -10.24
N ALA A 8 -18.12 -10.91 -10.77
CA ALA A 8 -19.19 -11.66 -10.12
C ALA A 8 -18.75 -12.25 -8.77
N ASN A 9 -17.57 -12.85 -8.71
CA ASN A 9 -17.01 -13.41 -7.48
C ASN A 9 -16.78 -12.34 -6.40
N VAL A 10 -16.21 -11.19 -6.77
CA VAL A 10 -15.97 -10.08 -5.83
C VAL A 10 -17.29 -9.53 -5.29
N ARG A 11 -18.30 -9.27 -6.14
CA ARG A 11 -19.64 -8.84 -5.66
C ARG A 11 -20.27 -9.83 -4.68
N ALA A 12 -20.17 -11.13 -4.97
CA ALA A 12 -20.72 -12.15 -4.10
C ALA A 12 -20.02 -12.19 -2.73
N ALA A 13 -18.70 -11.96 -2.69
CA ALA A 13 -17.94 -11.88 -1.44
C ALA A 13 -18.36 -10.68 -0.58
N PHE A 14 -18.54 -9.49 -1.17
CA PHE A 14 -19.06 -8.33 -0.45
C PHE A 14 -20.47 -8.59 0.10
N GLY A 15 -21.38 -9.10 -0.72
CA GLY A 15 -22.77 -9.35 -0.33
C GLY A 15 -22.93 -10.36 0.82
N LYS A 16 -22.11 -11.41 0.86
CA LYS A 16 -22.11 -12.40 1.96
C LYS A 16 -21.68 -11.82 3.31
N ASN A 17 -20.91 -10.74 3.31
CA ASN A 17 -20.35 -10.10 4.52
C ASN A 17 -21.05 -8.77 4.85
N GLY A 18 -22.23 -8.51 4.27
CA GLY A 18 -23.01 -7.29 4.55
C GLY A 18 -22.48 -6.01 3.88
N GLY A 19 -21.55 -6.13 2.93
CA GLY A 19 -21.01 -5.02 2.16
C GLY A 19 -21.58 -4.95 0.73
N ASN A 20 -21.14 -3.93 -0.02
CA ASN A 20 -21.48 -3.76 -1.44
C ASN A 20 -20.26 -3.28 -2.25
N MET A 21 -20.14 -3.76 -3.50
CA MET A 21 -19.11 -3.32 -4.42
C MET A 21 -19.56 -2.02 -5.11
N GLY A 22 -18.84 -0.92 -4.85
CA GLY A 22 -19.09 0.38 -5.47
C GLY A 22 -18.77 0.43 -6.96
N ALA A 23 -19.08 1.56 -7.58
CA ALA A 23 -18.63 1.85 -8.95
C ALA A 23 -17.13 2.17 -8.97
N SER A 24 -16.54 2.18 -10.16
CA SER A 24 -15.16 2.64 -10.31
C SER A 24 -15.01 4.08 -9.78
N GLY A 25 -14.01 4.30 -8.94
CA GLY A 25 -13.72 5.61 -8.34
C GLY A 25 -14.49 5.92 -7.04
N SER A 26 -15.43 5.08 -6.58
CA SER A 26 -16.26 5.40 -5.40
C SER A 26 -15.48 5.71 -4.12
N VAL A 27 -14.29 5.13 -3.96
CA VAL A 27 -13.42 5.35 -2.78
C VAL A 27 -11.98 5.65 -3.16
N SER A 28 -11.66 5.79 -4.46
CA SER A 28 -10.26 5.89 -4.91
C SER A 28 -9.56 7.13 -4.37
N TYR A 29 -10.31 8.22 -4.12
CA TYR A 29 -9.78 9.46 -3.58
C TYR A 29 -9.33 9.37 -2.12
N LEU A 30 -9.64 8.26 -1.43
CA LEU A 30 -9.18 7.99 -0.06
C LEU A 30 -7.82 7.31 -0.02
N PHE A 31 -7.26 6.96 -1.17
CA PHE A 31 -6.02 6.20 -1.28
C PHE A 31 -5.05 6.89 -2.24
N ASP A 32 -3.79 6.97 -1.85
CA ASP A 32 -2.70 7.43 -2.71
C ASP A 32 -1.97 6.23 -3.31
N ASN A 33 -1.47 6.39 -4.54
CA ASN A 33 -0.58 5.41 -5.14
C ASN A 33 0.85 5.72 -4.70
N LYS A 34 1.48 4.80 -3.98
CA LYS A 34 2.83 4.91 -3.41
C LYS A 34 3.68 3.72 -3.82
N GLY A 35 4.99 3.93 -3.93
CA GLY A 35 5.99 2.85 -3.87
C GLY A 35 6.09 2.32 -2.45
N VAL A 36 6.29 1.01 -2.30
CA VAL A 36 6.37 0.35 -0.99
C VAL A 36 7.51 -0.68 -1.01
N ILE A 37 8.50 -0.48 -0.17
CA ILE A 37 9.67 -1.36 -0.03
C ILE A 37 9.69 -1.89 1.40
N VAL A 38 9.62 -3.22 1.56
CA VAL A 38 9.53 -3.87 2.88
C VAL A 38 10.72 -4.80 3.09
N PHE A 39 11.40 -4.67 4.22
CA PHE A 39 12.51 -5.53 4.62
C PHE A 39 12.56 -5.75 6.14
N ALA A 40 13.30 -6.76 6.60
CA ALA A 40 13.44 -7.03 8.03
C ALA A 40 14.26 -5.95 8.74
N GLY A 41 13.79 -5.50 9.91
CA GLY A 41 14.43 -4.46 10.71
C GLY A 41 13.50 -3.93 11.81
N GLU A 42 14.04 -3.17 12.75
CA GLU A 42 13.27 -2.64 13.89
C GLU A 42 13.47 -1.12 14.11
N ASP A 43 14.49 -0.53 13.49
CA ASP A 43 14.88 0.87 13.72
C ASP A 43 14.57 1.71 12.48
N ALA A 44 13.35 2.25 12.41
CA ALA A 44 12.90 3.12 11.34
C ALA A 44 13.69 4.43 11.29
N ASP A 45 14.04 5.02 12.45
CA ASP A 45 14.76 6.29 12.54
C ASP A 45 16.16 6.16 11.90
N ALA A 46 16.89 5.10 12.24
CA ALA A 46 18.21 4.84 11.66
C ALA A 46 18.15 4.64 10.13
N VAL A 47 17.10 4.01 9.62
CA VAL A 47 16.90 3.83 8.18
C VAL A 47 16.57 5.17 7.51
N PHE A 48 15.66 5.94 8.10
CA PHE A 48 15.27 7.25 7.58
C PHE A 48 16.48 8.20 7.49
N GLU A 49 17.31 8.24 8.54
CA GLU A 49 18.55 9.03 8.55
C GLU A 49 19.52 8.58 7.44
N GLN A 50 19.70 7.27 7.24
CA GLN A 50 20.58 6.75 6.18
C GLN A 50 20.09 7.10 4.78
N LEU A 51 18.78 7.04 4.55
CA LEU A 51 18.18 7.40 3.27
C LEU A 51 18.33 8.89 2.98
N LEU A 52 18.14 9.73 4.00
CA LEU A 52 18.37 11.16 3.89
C LEU A 52 19.83 11.50 3.60
N GLU A 53 20.80 10.85 4.27
CA GLU A 53 22.23 11.04 4.01
C GLU A 53 22.63 10.58 2.61
N ALA A 54 21.93 9.57 2.07
CA ALA A 54 22.12 9.07 0.72
C ALA A 54 21.40 9.89 -0.37
N ASP A 55 20.74 11.00 -0.02
CA ASP A 55 19.95 11.84 -0.94
C ASP A 55 18.82 11.06 -1.65
N VAL A 56 18.21 10.11 -0.92
CA VAL A 56 17.05 9.33 -1.38
C VAL A 56 15.78 9.99 -0.88
N ASP A 57 14.92 10.40 -1.80
CA ASP A 57 13.61 10.99 -1.47
C ASP A 57 12.64 9.88 -1.05
N VAL A 58 12.07 10.03 0.14
CA VAL A 58 11.09 9.08 0.71
C VAL A 58 9.95 9.84 1.36
N ASP A 59 8.74 9.31 1.23
CA ASP A 59 7.56 9.90 1.84
C ASP A 59 7.47 9.56 3.33
N ASP A 60 7.78 8.31 3.70
CA ASP A 60 7.65 7.82 5.07
C ASP A 60 8.47 6.53 5.31
N VAL A 61 8.81 6.26 6.57
CA VAL A 61 9.49 5.04 7.02
C VAL A 61 8.89 4.58 8.33
N GLU A 62 8.30 3.39 8.34
CA GLU A 62 7.62 2.80 9.50
C GLU A 62 8.30 1.49 9.91
N ALA A 63 8.31 1.18 11.21
CA ALA A 63 8.74 -0.13 11.73
C ALA A 63 7.57 -0.82 12.46
N GLU A 64 7.21 -2.01 12.01
CA GLU A 64 6.14 -2.83 12.58
C GLU A 64 6.49 -4.32 12.48
N GLU A 65 6.23 -5.08 13.56
CA GLU A 65 6.40 -6.54 13.61
C GLU A 65 7.76 -7.08 13.10
N GLY A 66 8.85 -6.36 13.36
CA GLY A 66 10.20 -6.75 12.92
C GLY A 66 10.47 -6.50 11.42
N THR A 67 9.63 -5.69 10.79
CA THR A 67 9.79 -5.20 9.43
C THR A 67 9.82 -3.69 9.38
N ILE A 68 10.61 -3.16 8.46
CA ILE A 68 10.63 -1.75 8.09
C ILE A 68 9.94 -1.62 6.74
N THR A 69 9.03 -0.66 6.65
CA THR A 69 8.32 -0.29 5.42
C THR A 69 8.73 1.12 5.03
N VAL A 70 9.29 1.27 3.83
CA VAL A 70 9.64 2.56 3.23
C VAL A 70 8.62 2.88 2.15
N TYR A 71 8.01 4.07 2.25
CA TYR A 71 7.06 4.60 1.28
C TYR A 71 7.73 5.66 0.40
N THR A 72 7.47 5.61 -0.90
CA THR A 72 8.03 6.53 -1.89
C THR A 72 6.98 6.96 -2.92
N ALA A 73 7.33 7.90 -3.80
CA ALA A 73 6.53 8.12 -5.00
C ALA A 73 6.52 6.83 -5.85
N PRO A 74 5.41 6.52 -6.53
CA PRO A 74 5.29 5.29 -7.31
C PRO A 74 6.19 5.24 -8.55
N THR A 75 6.84 6.36 -8.89
CA THR A 75 7.73 6.53 -10.04
C THR A 75 9.21 6.45 -9.70
N ASP A 76 9.53 6.43 -8.41
CA ASP A 76 10.91 6.38 -7.89
C ASP A 76 11.26 4.92 -7.54
#